data_AF-A0A401TR64-F1
#
_entry.id   AF-A0A401TR64-F1
#
_cell.length_a   1.000
_cell.length_b   1.000
_cell.length_c   1.000
_cell.angle_alpha   90.00
_cell.angle_beta   90.00
_cell.angle_gamma   90.00
#
_symmetry.space_group_name_H-M   'P 1'
#
loop_
_entity.id
_entity.type
_entity.pdbx_description
1 polymer ?
#
loop_
_entity_poly.entity_id
_entity_poly.type
_entity_poly.pdbx_seq_one_letter_code
_entity_poly.pdbx_strand_id
1 'polypeptide(L)'
;MTRRRSPQQADPLVELPPISYVWETPNRRPRRAEWDTPDPAVPRRLTPAMRAKLERIVSRVPEVMVKITGRTKGVAHLKSHLAYITRNGELDAETEQGAAMTGRVGLKDLQQRWEDDAGLDDKRRRDGSLSINIILSMPAGTDAVAVKDSARAFAIETFGYNHDYVFVQHLDDKHPHVHLTVQSLGHDGRRLNPRKADLQAWREQFAGELRLRGIAAEATPRRTRGRIRKA
;
A
#
# COMPACT_ATOMS: atom_id res chain seq x y z
N MET A 1 -3.80 -24.58 -97.99
CA MET A 1 -2.94 -23.55 -98.62
C MET A 1 -3.36 -22.18 -98.08
N THR A 2 -2.42 -21.43 -97.47
CA THR A 2 -2.31 -19.95 -97.39
C THR A 2 -3.55 -19.13 -96.93
N ARG A 3 -3.51 -18.11 -96.06
CA ARG A 3 -2.46 -17.14 -95.65
C ARG A 3 -3.13 -16.18 -94.65
N ARG A 4 -2.32 -15.60 -93.73
CA ARG A 4 -2.33 -14.17 -93.28
C ARG A 4 -3.56 -13.72 -92.44
N ARG A 5 -3.51 -12.76 -91.52
CA ARG A 5 -2.61 -11.64 -91.23
C ARG A 5 -2.94 -11.14 -89.80
N SER A 6 -1.93 -10.74 -89.02
CA SER A 6 -2.04 -9.82 -87.88
C SER A 6 -2.44 -8.40 -88.37
N PRO A 7 -2.35 -7.31 -87.59
CA PRO A 7 -2.50 -7.04 -86.14
C PRO A 7 -3.42 -5.80 -85.91
N GLN A 8 -3.66 -5.33 -84.67
CA GLN A 8 -3.48 -3.90 -84.36
C GLN A 8 -3.57 -3.56 -82.87
N GLN A 9 -2.56 -2.81 -82.44
CA GLN A 9 -2.43 -2.04 -81.21
C GLN A 9 -3.42 -0.87 -81.18
N ALA A 10 -3.86 -0.45 -79.98
CA ALA A 10 -3.79 0.94 -79.53
C ALA A 10 -4.19 1.03 -78.04
N ASP A 11 -3.22 1.41 -77.21
CA ASP A 11 -3.39 2.08 -75.91
C ASP A 11 -3.79 3.55 -76.22
N PRO A 12 -4.60 4.29 -75.41
CA PRO A 12 -4.11 4.79 -74.13
C PRO A 12 -5.15 4.97 -72.99
N LEU A 13 -4.66 4.82 -71.76
CA LEU A 13 -5.12 5.45 -70.53
C LEU A 13 -5.80 6.83 -70.71
N VAL A 14 -7.11 6.96 -70.42
CA VAL A 14 -7.72 8.10 -69.71
C VAL A 14 -9.03 7.65 -69.04
N GLU A 15 -9.16 7.95 -67.74
CA GLU A 15 -10.37 7.91 -66.90
C GLU A 15 -10.96 6.55 -66.50
N LEU A 16 -10.41 5.98 -65.42
CA LEU A 16 -11.13 5.00 -64.59
C LEU A 16 -12.16 5.74 -63.70
N PRO A 17 -13.44 5.33 -63.67
CA PRO A 17 -14.37 5.80 -62.65
C PRO A 17 -13.97 5.24 -61.26
N PRO A 18 -14.23 5.99 -60.18
CA PRO A 18 -13.80 5.63 -58.84
C PRO A 18 -14.42 4.31 -58.36
N ILE A 19 -13.56 3.47 -57.78
CA ILE A 19 -13.89 2.16 -57.19
C ILE A 19 -14.87 2.35 -56.03
N SER A 20 -16.17 2.20 -56.30
CA SER A 20 -17.20 2.02 -55.28
C SER A 20 -17.65 0.56 -55.25
N TYR A 21 -16.74 -0.34 -54.90
CA TYR A 21 -17.13 -1.68 -54.43
C TYR A 21 -17.75 -1.55 -53.04
N VAL A 22 -19.05 -1.32 -53.00
CA VAL A 22 -19.89 -1.50 -51.82
C VAL A 22 -20.08 -3.00 -51.65
N TRP A 23 -19.27 -3.63 -50.81
CA TRP A 23 -19.60 -4.95 -50.26
C TRP A 23 -20.55 -4.74 -49.07
N GLU A 24 -21.86 -4.89 -49.29
CA GLU A 24 -22.81 -5.06 -48.19
C GLU A 24 -22.60 -6.45 -47.58
N THR A 25 -21.94 -6.52 -46.42
CA THR A 25 -21.95 -7.74 -45.60
C THR A 25 -23.37 -7.96 -45.06
N PRO A 26 -24.00 -9.13 -45.26
CA PRO A 26 -25.32 -9.39 -44.73
C PRO A 26 -25.26 -9.31 -43.19
N ASN A 27 -26.09 -8.42 -42.63
CA ASN A 27 -26.15 -8.10 -41.21
C ASN A 27 -26.70 -9.29 -40.40
N ARG A 28 -25.90 -10.34 -40.22
CA ARG A 28 -26.17 -11.38 -39.23
C ARG A 28 -25.78 -10.79 -37.88
N ARG A 29 -26.79 -10.37 -37.10
CA ARG A 29 -26.59 -10.09 -35.67
C ARG A 29 -25.86 -11.29 -35.06
N PRO A 30 -24.67 -11.12 -34.45
CA PRO A 30 -24.01 -12.23 -33.78
C PRO A 30 -24.95 -12.75 -32.70
N ARG A 31 -25.29 -14.04 -32.78
CA ARG A 31 -26.09 -14.71 -31.76
C ARG A 31 -25.23 -14.66 -30.49
N ARG A 32 -25.70 -13.94 -29.46
CA ARG A 32 -25.03 -13.82 -28.15
C ARG A 32 -24.61 -15.22 -27.71
N ALA A 33 -23.31 -15.45 -27.49
CA ALA A 33 -22.87 -16.75 -27.01
C ALA A 33 -23.45 -16.96 -25.61
N GLU A 34 -23.77 -18.19 -25.23
CA GLU A 34 -24.32 -18.50 -23.90
C GLU A 34 -23.43 -17.95 -22.77
N TRP A 35 -22.12 -17.95 -22.99
CA TRP A 35 -21.08 -17.40 -22.12
C TRP A 35 -21.03 -15.86 -22.02
N ASP A 36 -21.73 -15.12 -22.89
CA ASP A 36 -21.87 -13.66 -22.81
C ASP A 36 -23.00 -13.24 -21.85
N THR A 37 -23.78 -14.19 -21.33
CA THR A 37 -24.79 -13.95 -20.31
C THR A 37 -24.07 -13.84 -18.98
N PRO A 38 -23.98 -12.65 -18.35
CA PRO A 38 -23.47 -12.58 -16.99
C PRO A 38 -24.36 -13.47 -16.12
N ASP A 39 -23.73 -14.36 -15.36
CA ASP A 39 -24.37 -15.20 -14.36
C ASP A 39 -25.35 -14.33 -13.55
N PRO A 40 -26.61 -14.77 -13.30
CA PRO A 40 -27.55 -13.96 -12.52
C PRO A 40 -26.89 -13.62 -11.19
N ALA A 41 -26.72 -12.32 -10.95
CA ALA A 41 -26.09 -11.83 -9.73
C ALA A 41 -26.92 -12.31 -8.53
N VAL A 42 -26.47 -13.40 -7.91
CA VAL A 42 -27.09 -13.91 -6.69
C VAL A 42 -27.10 -12.75 -5.69
N PRO A 43 -28.27 -12.34 -5.15
CA PRO A 43 -28.34 -11.22 -4.22
C PRO A 43 -27.51 -11.57 -2.99
N ARG A 44 -26.28 -11.05 -2.96
CA ARG A 44 -25.35 -11.25 -1.86
C ARG A 44 -25.92 -10.51 -0.66
N ARG A 45 -26.47 -11.25 0.31
CA ARG A 45 -26.93 -10.67 1.57
C ARG A 45 -25.77 -9.90 2.20
N LEU A 46 -25.99 -8.62 2.49
CA LEU A 46 -25.00 -7.79 3.15
C LEU A 46 -24.75 -8.34 4.57
N THR A 47 -23.51 -8.72 4.86
CA THR A 47 -23.13 -9.12 6.21
C THR A 47 -23.17 -7.91 7.16
N PRO A 48 -23.33 -8.11 8.47
CA PRO A 48 -23.27 -7.01 9.45
C PRO A 48 -21.99 -6.18 9.33
N ALA A 49 -20.85 -6.82 9.10
CA ALA A 49 -19.56 -6.13 8.91
C ALA A 49 -19.56 -5.25 7.63
N MET A 50 -20.18 -5.72 6.55
CA MET A 50 -20.30 -4.93 5.32
C MET A 50 -21.23 -3.73 5.51
N ARG A 51 -22.35 -3.89 6.23
CA ARG A 51 -23.25 -2.78 6.57
C ARG A 51 -22.55 -1.73 7.42
N ALA A 52 -21.88 -2.13 8.48
CA ALA A 52 -21.12 -1.22 9.33
C ALA A 52 -20.01 -0.47 8.55
N LYS A 53 -19.34 -1.15 7.60
CA LYS A 53 -18.37 -0.50 6.71
C LYS A 53 -19.02 0.54 5.79
N LEU A 54 -20.16 0.21 5.19
CA LEU A 54 -20.91 1.15 4.35
C LEU A 54 -21.42 2.35 5.15
N GLU A 55 -21.94 2.13 6.35
CA GLU A 55 -22.39 3.20 7.25
C GLU A 55 -21.25 4.18 7.57
N ARG A 56 -20.04 3.68 7.88
CA ARG A 56 -18.88 4.56 8.14
C ARG A 56 -18.44 5.35 6.92
N ILE A 57 -18.52 4.74 5.73
CA ILE A 57 -18.20 5.43 4.46
C ILE A 57 -19.24 6.55 4.21
N VAL A 58 -20.52 6.26 4.39
CA VAL A 58 -21.61 7.25 4.21
C VAL A 58 -21.50 8.38 5.23
N SER A 59 -21.20 8.04 6.49
CA SER A 59 -20.99 9.00 7.58
C SER A 59 -19.66 9.76 7.51
N ARG A 60 -18.84 9.54 6.46
CA ARG A 60 -17.56 10.22 6.23
C ARG A 60 -16.61 10.17 7.43
N VAL A 61 -16.54 9.01 8.06
CA VAL A 61 -15.62 8.75 9.16
C VAL A 61 -14.17 9.03 8.73
N PRO A 62 -13.33 9.61 9.62
CA PRO A 62 -11.91 9.83 9.36
C PRO A 62 -11.18 8.60 8.80
N GLU A 63 -10.38 8.82 7.76
CA GLU A 63 -9.63 7.77 7.07
C GLU A 63 -8.21 7.69 7.62
N VAL A 64 -7.80 6.50 8.05
CA VAL A 64 -6.48 6.27 8.64
C VAL A 64 -5.39 6.32 7.58
N MET A 65 -4.17 6.68 7.99
CA MET A 65 -3.01 6.67 7.12
C MET A 65 -1.92 5.74 7.67
N VAL A 66 -1.58 4.74 6.87
CA VAL A 66 -0.38 3.92 7.07
C VAL A 66 0.49 4.06 5.83
N LYS A 67 1.75 4.44 6.03
CA LYS A 67 2.71 4.65 4.94
C LYS A 67 4.09 4.15 5.35
N ILE A 68 4.75 3.47 4.43
CA ILE A 68 6.20 3.24 4.51
C ILE A 68 6.89 4.50 4.02
N THR A 69 7.67 5.14 4.88
CA THR A 69 8.42 6.37 4.54
C THR A 69 9.76 6.05 3.91
N GLY A 70 10.38 4.94 4.29
CA GLY A 70 11.68 4.56 3.76
C GLY A 70 12.17 3.23 4.31
N ARG A 71 13.37 2.88 3.86
CA ARG A 71 14.12 1.72 4.34
C ARG A 71 15.54 2.18 4.64
N THR A 72 16.11 1.69 5.72
CA THR A 72 17.52 1.90 6.02
C THR A 72 18.32 0.71 5.48
N LYS A 73 19.51 0.95 4.93
CA LYS A 73 20.38 -0.10 4.33
C LYS A 73 21.72 -0.25 5.05
N GLY A 74 22.09 0.72 5.87
CA GLY A 74 23.37 0.76 6.56
C GLY A 74 23.17 1.25 7.99
N VAL A 75 24.08 0.82 8.86
CA VAL A 75 24.00 1.06 10.30
C VAL A 75 24.02 2.56 10.61
N ALA A 76 24.87 3.34 9.93
CA ALA A 76 24.91 4.79 10.12
C ALA A 76 23.54 5.45 9.82
N HIS A 77 22.90 5.09 8.71
CA HIS A 77 21.58 5.62 8.36
C HIS A 77 20.50 5.16 9.36
N LEU A 78 20.57 3.92 9.84
CA LEU A 78 19.70 3.41 10.88
C LEU A 78 19.85 4.22 12.18
N LYS A 79 21.08 4.41 12.67
CA LYS A 79 21.38 5.20 13.88
C LYS A 79 20.85 6.62 13.76
N SER A 80 21.10 7.29 12.62
CA SER A 80 20.55 8.62 12.36
C SER A 80 19.03 8.64 12.33
N HIS A 81 18.38 7.60 11.79
CA HIS A 81 16.92 7.52 11.78
C HIS A 81 16.34 7.34 13.20
N LEU A 82 16.94 6.45 14.00
CA LEU A 82 16.54 6.23 15.40
C LEU A 82 16.72 7.51 16.22
N ALA A 83 17.83 8.23 16.01
CA ALA A 83 18.06 9.52 16.64
C ALA A 83 17.03 10.58 16.19
N TYR A 84 16.67 10.60 14.91
CA TYR A 84 15.64 11.51 14.40
C TYR A 84 14.26 11.24 15.03
N ILE A 85 13.78 10.00 15.02
CA ILE A 85 12.44 9.67 15.55
C ILE A 85 12.36 9.83 17.07
N THR A 86 13.47 9.67 17.80
CA THR A 86 13.50 9.87 19.26
C THR A 86 13.83 11.31 19.65
N ARG A 87 14.04 12.22 18.68
CA ARG A 87 14.60 13.57 18.93
C ARG A 87 15.86 13.51 19.80
N ASN A 88 16.81 12.64 19.43
CA ASN A 88 18.04 12.36 20.19
C ASN A 88 17.78 11.88 21.64
N GLY A 89 16.72 11.10 21.85
CA GLY A 89 16.35 10.55 23.15
C GLY A 89 15.53 11.50 24.03
N GLU A 90 15.01 12.60 23.49
CA GLU A 90 14.09 13.50 24.19
C GLU A 90 12.67 12.94 24.24
N LEU A 91 12.29 12.10 23.27
CA LEU A 91 10.99 11.44 23.23
C LEU A 91 11.10 9.99 23.73
N ASP A 92 10.09 9.58 24.50
CA ASP A 92 9.95 8.19 24.93
C ASP A 92 9.67 7.28 23.74
N ALA A 93 10.52 6.27 23.58
CA ALA A 93 10.33 5.21 22.62
C ALA A 93 9.87 3.94 23.34
N GLU A 94 9.06 3.13 22.68
CA GLU A 94 8.66 1.82 23.19
C GLU A 94 9.13 0.74 22.23
N THR A 95 9.71 -0.33 22.79
CA THR A 95 10.21 -1.48 22.03
C THR A 95 9.22 -2.64 22.05
N GLU A 96 9.53 -3.71 21.32
CA GLU A 96 8.77 -4.97 21.30
C GLU A 96 8.59 -5.60 22.69
N GLN A 97 9.53 -5.36 23.60
CA GLN A 97 9.50 -5.88 24.98
C GLN A 97 8.57 -5.08 25.91
N GLY A 98 7.92 -4.02 25.40
CA GLY A 98 7.13 -3.10 26.23
C GLY A 98 7.98 -2.21 27.13
N ALA A 99 9.32 -2.23 26.96
CA ALA A 99 10.22 -1.36 27.69
C ALA A 99 10.14 0.06 27.12
N ALA A 100 9.75 1.02 27.97
CA ALA A 100 9.89 2.43 27.67
C ALA A 100 11.38 2.79 27.74
N MET A 101 11.94 3.13 26.58
CA MET A 101 13.29 3.60 26.42
C MET A 101 13.29 5.13 26.49
N THR A 102 13.74 5.66 27.62
CA THR A 102 13.84 7.10 27.87
C THR A 102 15.30 7.55 27.83
N GLY A 103 15.55 8.70 27.20
CA GLY A 103 16.84 9.35 27.23
C GLY A 103 17.85 8.82 26.21
N ARG A 104 19.04 9.46 26.23
CA ARG A 104 20.14 9.18 25.30
C ARG A 104 20.81 7.82 25.53
N VAL A 105 20.79 7.31 26.77
CA VAL A 105 21.41 6.03 27.11
C VAL A 105 20.66 4.90 26.43
N GLY A 106 19.33 4.84 26.63
CA GLY A 106 18.49 3.85 25.96
C GLY A 106 18.65 3.89 24.44
N LEU A 107 18.62 5.09 23.84
CA LEU A 107 18.84 5.24 22.40
C LEU A 107 20.17 4.62 21.94
N LYS A 108 21.27 4.85 22.67
CA LYS A 108 22.57 4.27 22.34
C LYS A 108 22.56 2.75 22.46
N ASP A 109 21.92 2.20 23.50
CA ASP A 109 21.82 0.76 23.70
C ASP A 109 21.02 0.09 22.57
N LEU A 110 19.92 0.71 22.14
CA LEU A 110 19.13 0.24 20.99
C LEU A 110 19.94 0.32 19.69
N GLN A 111 20.65 1.44 19.48
CA GLN A 111 21.52 1.63 18.32
C GLN A 111 22.65 0.60 18.26
N GLN A 112 23.23 0.24 19.41
CA GLN A 112 24.28 -0.77 19.50
C GLN A 112 23.71 -2.16 19.21
N ARG A 113 22.59 -2.53 19.85
CA ARG A 113 21.93 -3.82 19.65
C ARG A 113 21.64 -4.08 18.18
N TRP A 114 20.99 -3.13 17.49
CA TRP A 114 20.67 -3.32 16.08
C TRP A 114 21.89 -3.21 15.14
N GLU A 115 22.98 -2.59 15.58
CA GLU A 115 24.27 -2.66 14.87
C GLU A 115 24.88 -4.05 14.99
N ASP A 116 24.86 -4.63 16.19
CA ASP A 116 25.36 -5.97 16.46
C ASP A 116 24.56 -7.00 15.64
N ASP A 117 23.22 -6.91 15.66
CA ASP A 117 22.35 -7.75 14.83
C ASP A 117 22.66 -7.62 13.34
N ALA A 118 22.91 -6.40 12.88
CA ALA A 118 23.28 -6.13 11.49
C ALA A 118 24.67 -6.69 11.13
N GLY A 119 25.57 -6.79 12.11
CA GLY A 119 26.89 -7.42 11.98
C GLY A 119 26.84 -8.94 11.96
N LEU A 120 25.87 -9.54 12.64
CA LEU A 120 25.63 -10.99 12.66
C LEU A 120 24.89 -11.50 11.40
N ASP A 121 24.30 -10.60 10.62
CA ASP A 121 23.57 -10.92 9.38
C ASP A 121 24.54 -11.14 8.18
N ASP A 122 25.37 -12.19 8.26
CA ASP A 122 26.37 -12.55 7.24
C ASP A 122 25.75 -12.85 5.86
N LYS A 123 24.48 -13.25 5.84
CA LYS A 123 23.72 -13.56 4.62
C LYS A 123 23.14 -12.31 3.95
N ARG A 124 23.38 -11.11 4.51
CA ARG A 124 22.85 -9.86 3.98
C ARG A 124 23.53 -9.47 2.67
N ARG A 125 22.72 -9.30 1.63
CA ARG A 125 23.18 -8.62 0.42
C ARG A 125 23.52 -7.17 0.74
N ARG A 126 24.52 -6.59 0.05
CA ARG A 126 24.88 -5.17 0.18
C ARG A 126 23.71 -4.19 0.02
N ASP A 127 22.68 -4.56 -0.74
CA ASP A 127 21.46 -3.77 -0.99
C ASP A 127 20.28 -4.10 -0.07
N GLY A 128 20.42 -5.08 0.84
CA GLY A 128 19.39 -5.50 1.77
C GLY A 128 19.07 -4.44 2.82
N SER A 129 17.77 -4.23 3.08
CA SER A 129 17.33 -3.32 4.15
C SER A 129 17.63 -3.89 5.54
N LEU A 130 18.04 -3.01 6.45
CA LEU A 130 18.18 -3.28 7.88
C LEU A 130 16.88 -2.99 8.62
N SER A 131 16.19 -1.89 8.28
CA SER A 131 14.88 -1.56 8.85
C SER A 131 13.91 -1.04 7.79
N ILE A 132 12.63 -1.13 8.12
CA ILE A 132 11.53 -0.49 7.40
C ILE A 132 10.90 0.54 8.32
N ASN A 133 10.74 1.76 7.80
CA ASN A 133 10.19 2.87 8.56
C ASN A 133 8.75 3.09 8.10
N ILE A 134 7.83 3.04 9.06
CA ILE A 134 6.39 3.12 8.88
C ILE A 134 5.88 4.32 9.69
N ILE A 135 4.94 5.05 9.13
CA ILE A 135 4.17 6.07 9.85
C ILE A 135 2.72 5.64 9.90
N LEU A 136 2.15 5.70 11.10
CA LEU A 136 0.73 5.58 11.41
C LEU A 136 0.24 6.97 11.77
N SER A 137 -0.76 7.51 11.07
CA SER A 137 -1.30 8.84 11.40
C SER A 137 -2.81 8.91 11.28
N MET A 138 -3.36 9.91 11.99
CA MET A 138 -4.77 10.24 12.00
C MET A 138 -5.02 11.72 11.65
N PRO A 139 -6.22 12.06 11.14
CA PRO A 139 -6.60 13.46 10.96
C PRO A 139 -6.56 14.27 12.26
N ALA A 140 -6.44 15.60 12.11
CA ALA A 140 -6.37 16.51 13.24
C ALA A 140 -7.63 16.42 14.12
N GLY A 141 -7.46 16.60 15.43
CA GLY A 141 -8.55 16.46 16.40
C GLY A 141 -8.81 15.03 16.88
N THR A 142 -8.03 14.05 16.43
CA THR A 142 -8.05 12.70 17.00
C THR A 142 -7.25 12.67 18.30
N ASP A 143 -7.72 11.95 19.32
CA ASP A 143 -6.99 11.77 20.58
C ASP A 143 -5.64 11.07 20.32
N ALA A 144 -4.56 11.77 20.65
CA ALA A 144 -3.22 11.29 20.46
C ALA A 144 -2.90 10.08 21.33
N VAL A 145 -3.38 10.01 22.57
CA VAL A 145 -3.08 8.90 23.48
C VAL A 145 -3.67 7.61 22.92
N ALA A 146 -4.96 7.65 22.54
CA ALA A 146 -5.61 6.52 21.90
C ALA A 146 -5.00 6.14 20.54
N VAL A 147 -4.43 7.09 19.79
CA VAL A 147 -3.63 6.80 18.58
C VAL A 147 -2.35 6.03 18.93
N LYS A 148 -1.63 6.43 19.99
CA LYS A 148 -0.42 5.73 20.46
C LYS A 148 -0.75 4.30 20.90
N ASP A 149 -1.80 4.13 21.69
CA ASP A 149 -2.22 2.81 22.17
C ASP A 149 -2.71 1.90 21.04
N SER A 150 -3.38 2.47 20.03
CA SER A 150 -3.75 1.75 18.81
C SER A 150 -2.54 1.34 18.00
N ALA A 151 -1.53 2.21 17.91
CA ALA A 151 -0.27 1.91 17.23
C ALA A 151 0.53 0.82 17.96
N ARG A 152 0.55 0.84 19.30
CA ARG A 152 1.14 -0.21 20.13
C ARG A 152 0.51 -1.57 19.84
N ALA A 153 -0.81 -1.68 19.91
CA ALA A 153 -1.52 -2.94 19.64
C ALA A 153 -1.33 -3.41 18.19
N PHE A 154 -1.36 -2.49 17.23
CA PHE A 154 -1.03 -2.79 15.84
C PHE A 154 0.39 -3.37 15.69
N ALA A 155 1.38 -2.78 16.37
CA ALA A 155 2.77 -3.23 16.28
C ALA A 155 2.96 -4.63 16.89
N ILE A 156 2.34 -4.88 18.06
CA ILE A 156 2.35 -6.19 18.72
C ILE A 156 1.76 -7.26 17.80
N GLU A 157 0.55 -7.04 17.29
CA GLU A 157 -0.17 -8.02 16.48
C GLU A 157 0.50 -8.26 15.12
N THR A 158 1.06 -7.22 14.49
CA THR A 158 1.64 -7.33 13.14
C THR A 158 3.08 -7.83 13.14
N PHE A 159 3.88 -7.39 14.12
CA PHE A 159 5.33 -7.56 14.11
C PHE A 159 5.86 -8.29 15.34
N GLY A 160 5.21 -8.17 16.50
CA GLY A 160 5.73 -8.67 17.78
C GLY A 160 6.00 -10.17 17.85
N TYR A 161 5.44 -10.97 16.94
CA TYR A 161 5.76 -12.40 16.87
C TYR A 161 7.13 -12.70 16.26
N ASN A 162 7.59 -11.89 15.29
CA ASN A 162 8.73 -12.27 14.45
C ASN A 162 9.74 -11.14 14.19
N HIS A 163 9.46 -9.90 14.57
CA HIS A 163 10.31 -8.77 14.24
C HIS A 163 10.46 -7.84 15.45
N ASP A 164 11.70 -7.41 15.68
CA ASP A 164 11.98 -6.34 16.61
C ASP A 164 11.51 -5.02 16.04
N TYR A 165 10.98 -4.15 16.90
CA TYR A 165 10.49 -2.85 16.47
C TYR A 165 10.61 -1.83 17.57
N VAL A 166 10.67 -0.57 17.16
CA VAL A 166 10.59 0.58 18.05
C VAL A 166 9.59 1.56 17.50
N PHE A 167 8.77 2.14 18.38
CA PHE A 167 7.87 3.20 17.98
C PHE A 167 7.93 4.40 18.91
N VAL A 168 7.67 5.58 18.33
CA VAL A 168 7.69 6.87 19.00
C VAL A 168 6.49 7.69 18.53
N GLN A 169 5.79 8.30 19.48
CA GLN A 169 4.72 9.24 19.17
C GLN A 169 5.28 10.65 18.99
N HIS A 170 4.87 11.31 17.90
CA HIS A 170 5.18 12.71 17.62
C HIS A 170 3.90 13.55 17.72
N LEU A 171 4.02 14.71 18.39
CA LEU A 171 2.93 15.66 18.64
C LEU A 171 3.23 17.06 18.08
N ASP A 172 4.26 17.17 17.23
CA ASP A 172 4.76 18.42 16.65
C ASP A 172 3.93 18.91 15.44
N ASP A 173 3.10 18.04 14.85
CA ASP A 173 2.20 18.37 13.75
C ASP A 173 0.73 18.39 14.22
N LYS A 174 -0.13 19.05 13.43
CA LYS A 174 -1.59 19.06 13.61
C LYS A 174 -2.20 17.67 13.56
N HIS A 175 -1.50 16.72 12.93
CA HIS A 175 -1.91 15.33 12.77
C HIS A 175 -1.17 14.44 13.78
N PRO A 176 -1.87 13.81 14.74
CA PRO A 176 -1.22 12.87 15.63
C PRO A 176 -0.67 11.69 14.81
N HIS A 177 0.62 11.41 14.97
CA HIS A 177 1.30 10.36 14.25
C HIS A 177 2.33 9.62 15.09
N VAL A 178 2.56 8.37 14.71
CA VAL A 178 3.50 7.46 15.35
C VAL A 178 4.48 6.99 14.29
N HIS A 179 5.76 7.18 14.57
CA HIS A 179 6.86 6.59 13.82
C HIS A 179 7.08 5.18 14.35
N LEU A 180 7.03 4.18 13.48
CA LEU A 180 7.31 2.78 13.77
C LEU A 180 8.46 2.33 12.88
N THR A 181 9.56 1.93 13.49
CA THR A 181 10.70 1.33 12.78
C THR A 181 10.75 -0.15 13.11
N VAL A 182 10.73 -0.99 12.09
CA VAL A 182 10.73 -2.45 12.23
C VAL A 182 12.02 -3.02 11.65
N GLN A 183 12.68 -3.92 12.36
CA GLN A 183 13.84 -4.63 11.85
C GLN A 183 13.43 -5.48 10.64
N SER A 184 14.17 -5.36 9.55
CA SER A 184 13.83 -6.01 8.29
C SER A 184 14.09 -7.50 8.34
N LEU A 185 15.02 -7.98 9.16
CA LEU A 185 15.23 -9.39 9.40
C LEU A 185 14.29 -9.81 10.54
N GLY A 186 13.64 -10.96 10.39
CA GLY A 186 12.83 -11.55 11.45
C GLY A 186 13.59 -12.62 12.20
N HIS A 187 13.04 -13.03 13.35
CA HIS A 187 13.58 -14.11 14.18
C HIS A 187 13.56 -15.46 13.46
N ASP A 188 12.65 -15.64 12.49
CA ASP A 188 12.61 -16.78 11.56
C ASP A 188 13.67 -16.72 10.43
N GLY A 189 14.51 -15.69 10.42
CA GLY A 189 15.53 -15.46 9.41
C GLY A 189 14.97 -14.96 8.06
N ARG A 190 13.65 -14.70 7.96
CA ARG A 190 13.04 -14.15 6.75
C ARG A 190 12.97 -12.64 6.83
N ARG A 191 13.05 -12.00 5.67
CA ARG A 191 12.98 -10.54 5.60
C ARG A 191 11.57 -10.03 5.37
N LEU A 192 11.23 -8.97 6.10
CA LEU A 192 10.00 -8.22 5.94
C LEU A 192 9.96 -7.59 4.53
N ASN A 193 8.97 -7.99 3.72
CA ASN A 193 8.82 -7.52 2.35
C ASN A 193 7.38 -7.07 2.04
N PRO A 194 6.94 -5.94 2.61
CA PRO A 194 5.59 -5.46 2.48
C PRO A 194 5.24 -5.12 1.03
N ARG A 195 4.13 -5.67 0.57
CA ARG A 195 3.50 -5.45 -0.72
C ARG A 195 2.29 -4.54 -0.58
N LYS A 196 1.67 -4.20 -1.71
CA LYS A 196 0.50 -3.29 -1.74
C LYS A 196 -0.70 -3.86 -0.96
N ALA A 197 -0.88 -5.18 -0.96
CA ALA A 197 -1.95 -5.85 -0.23
C ALA A 197 -1.72 -5.71 1.29
N ASP A 198 -0.49 -5.95 1.75
CA ASP A 198 -0.11 -5.83 3.17
C ASP A 198 -0.38 -4.42 3.69
N LEU A 199 -0.04 -3.38 2.90
CA LEU A 199 -0.35 -2.00 3.27
C LEU A 199 -1.85 -1.73 3.43
N GLN A 200 -2.71 -2.41 2.67
CA GLN A 200 -4.15 -2.28 2.86
C GLN A 200 -4.60 -3.00 4.13
N ALA A 201 -4.11 -4.23 4.36
CA ALA A 201 -4.39 -4.98 5.57
C ALA A 201 -3.95 -4.21 6.83
N TRP A 202 -2.76 -3.61 6.82
CA TRP A 202 -2.27 -2.79 7.93
C TRP A 202 -3.14 -1.57 8.21
N ARG A 203 -3.67 -0.91 7.17
CA ARG A 203 -4.64 0.19 7.37
C ARG A 203 -5.93 -0.31 8.00
N GLU A 204 -6.45 -1.44 7.53
CA GLU A 204 -7.68 -2.02 8.05
C GLU A 204 -7.54 -2.49 9.50
N GLN A 205 -6.40 -3.08 9.84
CA GLN A 205 -6.05 -3.49 11.19
C GLN A 205 -5.90 -2.29 12.12
N PHE A 206 -5.13 -1.27 11.72
CA PHE A 206 -4.97 -0.04 12.50
C PHE A 206 -6.31 0.69 12.70
N ALA A 207 -7.17 0.75 11.68
CA ALA A 207 -8.53 1.28 11.83
C ALA A 207 -9.38 0.41 12.78
N GLY A 208 -9.18 -0.90 12.79
CA GLY A 208 -9.77 -1.81 13.77
C GLY A 208 -9.38 -1.45 15.20
N GLU A 209 -8.07 -1.31 15.47
CA GLU A 209 -7.53 -0.96 16.78
C GLU A 209 -8.04 0.39 17.29
N LEU A 210 -8.14 1.39 16.41
CA LEU A 210 -8.70 2.69 16.72
C LEU A 210 -10.18 2.59 17.14
N ARG A 211 -10.97 1.79 16.41
CA ARG A 211 -12.39 1.58 16.73
C ARG A 211 -12.61 0.88 18.06
N LEU A 212 -11.75 -0.08 18.40
CA LEU A 212 -11.79 -0.75 19.72
C LEU A 212 -11.58 0.24 20.87
N ARG A 213 -10.90 1.37 20.60
CA ARG A 213 -10.64 2.45 21.56
C ARG A 213 -11.58 3.65 21.38
N GLY A 214 -12.71 3.46 20.68
CA GLY A 214 -13.74 4.47 20.52
C GLY A 214 -13.44 5.56 19.48
N ILE A 215 -12.31 5.46 18.75
CA ILE A 215 -12.02 6.39 17.66
C ILE A 215 -12.70 5.90 16.39
N ALA A 216 -13.60 6.72 15.86
CA ALA A 216 -14.21 6.47 14.56
C ALA A 216 -13.14 6.53 13.46
N ALA A 217 -12.81 5.37 12.89
CA ALA A 217 -11.78 5.23 11.87
C ALA A 217 -12.22 4.27 10.75
N GLU A 218 -11.83 4.60 9.51
CA GLU A 218 -12.02 3.74 8.35
C GLU A 218 -10.74 3.66 7.50
N ALA A 219 -10.64 2.60 6.70
CA ALA A 219 -9.48 2.29 5.87
C ALA A 219 -9.91 1.91 4.45
N THR A 220 -10.61 2.80 3.75
CA THR A 220 -11.12 2.51 2.40
C THR A 220 -9.99 2.62 1.37
N PRO A 221 -9.77 1.61 0.49
CA PRO A 221 -8.81 1.72 -0.60
C PRO A 221 -9.13 2.95 -1.48
N ARG A 222 -8.11 3.73 -1.84
CA ARG A 222 -8.30 4.93 -2.71
C ARG A 222 -9.04 4.62 -4.01
N ARG A 223 -8.77 3.47 -4.63
CA ARG A 223 -9.44 3.02 -5.87
C ARG A 223 -10.96 2.90 -5.74
N THR A 224 -11.45 2.66 -4.51
CA THR A 224 -12.87 2.48 -4.20
C THR A 224 -13.54 3.79 -3.81
N ARG A 225 -12.78 4.84 -3.47
CA ARG A 225 -13.30 6.10 -2.91
C ARG A 225 -13.84 7.09 -3.97
N GLY A 226 -13.80 6.74 -5.26
CA GLY A 226 -14.13 7.65 -6.35
C GLY A 226 -13.12 8.80 -6.49
N ARG A 227 -13.01 9.42 -7.67
CA ARG A 227 -12.12 10.58 -7.87
C ARG A 227 -12.73 11.79 -7.18
N ILE A 228 -12.16 12.20 -6.05
CA ILE A 228 -12.50 13.48 -5.41
C ILE A 228 -11.85 14.58 -6.26
N ARG A 229 -12.66 15.35 -7.01
CA ARG A 229 -12.21 16.65 -7.54
C ARG A 229 -12.05 17.58 -6.34
N LYS A 230 -10.84 18.07 -6.10
CA LYS A 230 -10.64 19.19 -5.18
C LYS A 230 -11.44 20.39 -5.74
N ALA A 231 -12.31 20.96 -4.91
CA ALA A 231 -12.88 22.27 -5.14
C ALA A 231 -11.80 23.34 -4.93
#